data_AF-A0A1P8U4W2-F1
#
_entry.id   AF-A0A1P8U4W2-F1
#
_cell.length_a   1.000
_cell.length_b   1.000
_cell.length_c   1.000
_cell.angle_alpha   90.00
_cell.angle_beta   90.00
_cell.angle_gamma   90.00
#
_symmetry.space_group_name_H-M   'P 1'
#
loop_
_entity.id
_entity.type
_entity.pdbx_description
1 polymer ?
#
loop_
_entity_poly.entity_id
_entity_poly.type
_entity_poly.pdbx_seq_one_letter_code
_entity_poly.pdbx_strand_id
1 'polypeptide(L)'
;MRTQLRWIVPLLLAPVVYLACAWGIQALAGSAPARVDAAVGSLGLAVLGFVGPIVLLIIAVVQGVGVYRQARRRRGHFSKAELAQAGEKAAQSHAWENARALRRTLLRSEVPQSLEQWNVPARPRELFFAAVPMTYARYYGQDVHYSTGGGFAYGPPAFVIGALAVTGIANSVARSNARAAAAEQWREWQTGLVLVSNQRLVVNAGGQWLTFDFGAMTAIYPEVSAQTLVCQFESAAPLLLQGPHAPLAAIMTTFATYGRDGLARHPSLLALD
;
A
#
# COMPACT_ATOMS: atom_id res chain seq x y z
N MET A 1 -5.29 -32.64 15.34
CA MET A 1 -5.18 -33.90 14.57
C MET A 1 -5.51 -33.74 13.09
N ARG A 2 -6.58 -33.03 12.69
CA ARG A 2 -6.94 -32.79 11.27
C ARG A 2 -5.88 -32.11 10.38
N THR A 3 -5.00 -31.29 10.92
CA THR A 3 -3.95 -30.57 10.16
C THR A 3 -2.75 -31.44 9.77
N GLN A 4 -2.44 -32.49 10.54
CA GLN A 4 -1.34 -33.39 10.24
C GLN A 4 -1.72 -34.39 9.13
N LEU A 5 -2.98 -34.80 9.07
CA LEU A 5 -3.51 -35.66 8.00
C LEU A 5 -3.37 -35.03 6.61
N ARG A 6 -3.44 -33.69 6.51
CA ARG A 6 -3.42 -32.98 5.23
C ARG A 6 -2.13 -33.19 4.44
N TRP A 7 -0.95 -33.17 5.08
CA TRP A 7 0.33 -33.36 4.39
C TRP A 7 0.80 -34.82 4.37
N ILE A 8 0.40 -35.64 5.35
CA ILE A 8 0.79 -37.06 5.45
C ILE A 8 0.06 -37.92 4.40
N VAL A 9 -1.24 -37.66 4.16
CA VAL A 9 -2.03 -38.40 3.18
C VAL A 9 -1.43 -38.32 1.77
N PRO A 10 -1.16 -37.14 1.18
CA PRO A 10 -0.57 -37.07 -0.16
C PRO A 10 0.86 -37.64 -0.21
N LEU A 11 1.64 -37.50 0.87
CA LEU A 11 2.98 -38.09 0.97
C LEU A 11 2.93 -39.63 0.88
N LEU A 12 2.01 -40.26 1.60
CA LEU A 12 1.83 -41.72 1.61
C LEU A 12 1.12 -42.23 0.34
N LEU A 13 0.28 -41.40 -0.29
CA LEU A 13 -0.47 -41.76 -1.48
C LEU A 13 0.41 -41.74 -2.74
N ALA A 14 1.51 -40.96 -2.75
CA ALA A 14 2.47 -40.90 -3.86
C ALA A 14 3.08 -42.28 -4.25
N PRO A 15 3.69 -43.06 -3.32
CA PRO A 15 4.22 -44.38 -3.66
C PRO A 15 3.10 -45.39 -4.01
N VAL A 16 1.92 -45.25 -3.41
CA VAL A 16 0.77 -46.13 -3.71
C VAL A 16 0.28 -45.92 -5.14
N VAL A 17 0.15 -44.66 -5.59
CA VAL A 17 -0.23 -44.34 -6.97
C VAL A 17 0.82 -44.84 -7.98
N TYR A 18 2.11 -44.67 -7.67
CA TYR A 18 3.19 -45.18 -8.53
C TYR A 18 3.11 -46.71 -8.69
N LEU A 19 3.00 -47.44 -7.58
CA LEU A 19 2.94 -48.91 -7.58
C LEU A 19 1.65 -49.43 -8.26
N ALA A 20 0.52 -48.77 -8.04
CA ALA A 20 -0.74 -49.12 -8.70
C ALA A 20 -0.66 -48.93 -10.23
N CYS A 21 -0.03 -47.84 -10.69
CA CYS A 21 0.17 -47.60 -12.11
C CYS A 21 1.16 -48.62 -12.72
N ALA A 22 2.26 -48.91 -12.04
CA ALA A 22 3.24 -49.90 -12.49
C ALA A 22 2.63 -51.31 -12.60
N TRP A 23 1.81 -51.71 -11.63
CA TRP A 23 1.08 -52.98 -11.66
C TRP A 23 0.04 -53.00 -12.78
N GLY A 24 -0.70 -51.90 -12.99
CA GLY A 24 -1.64 -51.77 -14.11
C GLY A 24 -0.96 -51.92 -15.48
N ILE A 25 0.24 -51.35 -15.66
CA ILE A 25 1.04 -51.52 -16.88
C ILE A 25 1.43 -52.99 -17.09
N GLN A 26 1.86 -53.70 -16.04
CA GLN A 26 2.19 -55.14 -16.13
C GLN A 26 0.96 -55.99 -16.46
N ALA A 27 -0.20 -55.68 -15.87
CA ALA A 27 -1.45 -56.39 -16.14
C ALA A 27 -1.94 -56.18 -17.59
N LEU A 28 -1.81 -54.95 -18.14
CA LEU A 28 -2.09 -54.69 -19.55
C LEU A 28 -1.08 -55.37 -20.48
N ALA A 29 0.20 -55.39 -20.12
CA ALA A 29 1.25 -56.02 -20.94
C ALA A 29 1.15 -57.54 -21.00
N GLY A 30 0.60 -58.20 -19.96
CA GLY A 30 0.35 -59.64 -19.92
C GLY A 30 -0.86 -60.13 -20.74
N SER A 31 -1.65 -59.21 -21.31
CA SER A 31 -2.80 -59.54 -22.16
C SER A 31 -2.42 -59.53 -23.66
N ALA A 32 -2.71 -60.61 -24.40
CA ALA A 32 -2.32 -60.79 -25.81
C ALA A 32 -3.41 -60.32 -26.83
N PRO A 33 -3.09 -60.04 -28.12
CA PRO A 33 -1.96 -59.31 -28.67
C PRO A 33 -2.28 -57.80 -28.85
N ALA A 34 -1.25 -57.01 -29.18
CA ALA A 34 -1.22 -55.55 -29.23
C ALA A 34 -2.42 -54.87 -29.93
N ARG A 35 -3.41 -54.44 -29.15
CA ARG A 35 -4.42 -53.46 -29.57
C ARG A 35 -3.91 -52.07 -29.26
N VAL A 36 -4.15 -51.12 -30.17
CA VAL A 36 -3.77 -49.71 -29.98
C VAL A 36 -4.31 -49.16 -28.66
N ASP A 37 -5.50 -49.61 -28.25
CA ASP A 37 -6.15 -49.24 -26.99
C ASP A 37 -5.31 -49.63 -25.75
N ALA A 38 -4.63 -50.78 -25.79
CA ALA A 38 -3.76 -51.23 -24.69
C ALA A 38 -2.46 -50.42 -24.62
N ALA A 39 -1.94 -49.97 -25.76
CA ALA A 39 -0.77 -49.09 -25.83
C ALA A 39 -1.09 -47.66 -25.35
N VAL A 40 -2.26 -47.13 -25.71
CA VAL A 40 -2.74 -45.83 -25.21
C VAL A 40 -3.01 -45.89 -23.71
N GLY A 41 -3.61 -46.98 -23.22
CA GLY A 41 -3.85 -47.21 -21.79
C GLY A 41 -2.56 -47.32 -20.97
N SER A 42 -1.55 -48.03 -21.46
CA SER A 42 -0.25 -48.14 -20.78
C SER A 42 0.54 -46.83 -20.80
N LEU A 43 0.47 -46.05 -21.89
CA LEU A 43 1.03 -44.70 -21.96
C LEU A 43 0.36 -43.76 -20.93
N GLY A 44 -0.98 -43.80 -20.85
CA GLY A 44 -1.73 -43.01 -19.86
C GLY A 44 -1.38 -43.36 -18.42
N LEU A 45 -1.24 -44.66 -18.10
CA LEU A 45 -0.80 -45.12 -16.79
C LEU A 45 0.67 -44.76 -16.50
N ALA A 46 1.55 -44.78 -17.49
CA ALA A 46 2.94 -44.34 -17.33
C ALA A 46 3.03 -42.84 -17.01
N VAL A 47 2.26 -42.01 -17.73
CA VAL A 47 2.18 -40.57 -17.47
C VAL A 47 1.58 -40.31 -16.07
N LEU A 48 0.49 -40.98 -15.70
CA LEU A 48 -0.11 -40.84 -14.37
C LEU A 48 0.84 -41.32 -13.25
N GLY A 49 1.57 -42.41 -13.50
CA GLY A 49 2.56 -42.98 -12.60
C GLY A 49 3.75 -42.06 -12.35
N PHE A 50 4.14 -41.22 -13.32
CA PHE A 50 5.18 -40.22 -13.11
C PHE A 50 4.64 -38.88 -12.58
N VAL A 51 3.57 -38.36 -13.17
CA VAL A 51 3.03 -37.03 -12.85
C VAL A 51 2.27 -37.02 -11.52
N GLY A 52 1.49 -38.08 -11.24
CA GLY A 52 0.67 -38.19 -10.03
C GLY A 52 1.50 -38.09 -8.73
N PRO A 53 2.57 -38.88 -8.56
CA PRO A 53 3.45 -38.78 -7.39
C PRO A 53 4.14 -37.42 -7.27
N ILE A 54 4.55 -36.80 -8.38
CA ILE A 54 5.17 -35.46 -8.36
C ILE A 54 4.18 -34.41 -7.83
N VAL A 55 2.95 -34.40 -8.34
CA VAL A 55 1.90 -33.46 -7.87
C VAL A 55 1.58 -33.70 -6.39
N LEU A 56 1.47 -34.96 -5.97
CA LEU A 56 1.21 -35.31 -4.57
C LEU A 56 2.37 -34.90 -3.64
N LEU A 57 3.63 -35.06 -4.07
CA LEU A 57 4.80 -34.60 -3.34
C LEU A 57 4.82 -33.07 -3.21
N ILE A 58 4.50 -32.33 -4.28
CA ILE A 58 4.40 -30.86 -4.25
C ILE A 58 3.34 -30.43 -3.23
N ILE A 59 2.15 -31.05 -3.26
CA ILE A 59 1.07 -30.76 -2.30
C ILE A 59 1.52 -31.08 -0.87
N ALA A 60 2.17 -32.22 -0.65
CA ALA A 60 2.68 -32.62 0.66
C ALA A 60 3.71 -31.63 1.21
N VAL A 61 4.65 -31.16 0.36
CA VAL A 61 5.66 -30.17 0.74
C VAL A 61 5.01 -28.83 1.07
N VAL A 62 4.11 -28.31 0.22
CA VAL A 62 3.45 -27.01 0.45
C VAL A 62 2.64 -27.03 1.75
N GLN A 63 1.88 -28.10 1.98
CA GLN A 63 1.07 -28.23 3.19
C GLN A 63 1.94 -28.51 4.42
N GLY A 64 3.01 -29.30 4.29
CA GLY A 64 3.98 -29.59 5.35
C GLY A 64 4.72 -28.33 5.80
N VAL A 65 5.16 -27.48 4.86
CA VAL A 65 5.76 -26.17 5.15
C VAL A 65 4.77 -25.26 5.88
N GLY A 66 3.50 -25.25 5.47
CA GLY A 66 2.45 -24.50 6.15
C GLY A 66 2.26 -24.94 7.61
N VAL A 67 2.19 -26.26 7.85
CA VAL A 67 2.06 -26.84 9.20
C VAL A 67 3.31 -26.58 10.04
N TYR A 68 4.51 -26.73 9.46
CA TYR A 68 5.77 -26.43 10.14
C TYR A 68 5.86 -24.96 10.54
N ARG A 69 5.54 -24.02 9.63
CA ARG A 69 5.48 -22.58 9.93
C ARG A 69 4.46 -22.29 11.04
N GLN A 70 3.29 -22.92 11.02
CA GLN A 70 2.27 -22.73 12.06
C GLN A 70 2.72 -23.31 13.41
N ALA A 71 3.37 -24.48 13.44
CA ALA A 71 3.94 -25.07 14.65
C ALA A 71 5.08 -24.21 15.21
N ARG A 72 5.93 -23.67 14.33
CA ARG A 72 7.01 -22.74 14.67
C ARG A 72 6.46 -21.45 15.31
N ARG A 73 5.39 -20.88 14.74
CA ARG A 73 4.65 -19.73 15.33
C ARG A 73 4.04 -20.06 16.69
N ARG A 74 3.45 -21.25 16.85
CA ARG A 74 2.91 -21.73 18.14
C ARG A 74 4.00 -21.89 19.22
N ARG A 75 5.24 -22.16 18.81
CA ARG A 75 6.42 -22.21 19.69
C ARG A 75 7.09 -20.83 19.90
N GLY A 76 6.52 -19.75 19.36
CA GLY A 76 7.01 -18.38 19.54
C GLY A 76 8.20 -17.97 18.66
N HIS A 77 8.64 -18.82 17.72
CA HIS A 77 9.80 -18.52 16.88
C HIS A 77 9.41 -17.79 15.59
N PHE A 78 9.20 -16.48 15.66
CA PHE A 78 8.96 -15.66 14.47
C PHE A 78 10.26 -15.25 13.79
N SER A 79 10.25 -15.12 12.46
CA SER A 79 11.36 -14.43 11.77
C SER A 79 11.28 -12.91 11.99
N LYS A 80 12.39 -12.18 11.84
CA LYS A 80 12.38 -10.70 11.92
C LYS A 80 11.39 -10.08 10.92
N ALA A 81 11.31 -10.61 9.70
CA ALA A 81 10.38 -10.13 8.69
C ALA A 81 8.91 -10.43 9.06
N GLU A 82 8.63 -11.60 9.66
CA GLU A 82 7.29 -11.94 10.13
C GLU A 82 6.87 -11.07 11.32
N LEU A 83 7.77 -10.74 12.24
CA LEU A 83 7.52 -9.81 13.34
C LEU A 83 7.22 -8.40 12.83
N ALA A 84 8.00 -7.92 11.85
CA ALA A 84 7.77 -6.62 11.24
C ALA A 84 6.40 -6.55 10.56
N GLN A 85 6.04 -7.56 9.76
CA GLN A 85 4.73 -7.65 9.12
C GLN A 85 3.57 -7.77 10.12
N ALA A 86 3.76 -8.53 11.20
CA ALA A 86 2.75 -8.64 12.26
C ALA A 86 2.58 -7.31 13.02
N GLY A 87 3.69 -6.63 13.32
CA GLY A 87 3.69 -5.32 13.95
C GLY A 87 3.02 -4.25 13.09
N GLU A 88 3.29 -4.23 11.78
CA GLU A 88 2.64 -3.32 10.84
C GLU A 88 1.13 -3.56 10.75
N LYS A 89 0.70 -4.83 10.63
CA LYS A 89 -0.73 -5.18 10.64
C LYS A 89 -1.43 -4.80 11.95
N ALA A 90 -0.76 -5.01 13.08
CA ALA A 90 -1.28 -4.60 14.37
C ALA A 90 -1.42 -3.07 14.45
N ALA A 91 -0.38 -2.32 14.04
CA ALA A 91 -0.41 -0.87 13.99
C ALA A 91 -1.53 -0.32 13.09
N GLN A 92 -1.73 -0.91 11.90
CA GLN A 92 -2.83 -0.57 11.01
C GLN A 92 -4.21 -0.84 11.65
N SER A 93 -4.36 -1.99 12.31
CA SER A 93 -5.61 -2.34 13.01
C SER A 93 -5.91 -1.38 14.15
N HIS A 94 -4.91 -1.05 14.98
CA HIS A 94 -5.04 -0.06 16.05
C HIS A 94 -5.37 1.34 15.52
N ALA A 95 -4.75 1.77 14.41
CA ALA A 95 -5.05 3.06 13.80
C ALA A 95 -6.51 3.14 13.31
N TRP A 96 -7.00 2.05 12.71
CA TRP A 96 -8.39 1.93 12.27
C TRP A 96 -9.39 1.95 13.43
N GLU A 97 -9.10 1.20 14.50
CA GLU A 97 -9.91 1.19 15.72
C GLU A 97 -9.98 2.58 16.38
N ASN A 98 -8.85 3.29 16.44
CA ASN A 98 -8.80 4.65 16.98
C ASN A 98 -9.67 5.62 16.15
N ALA A 99 -9.62 5.51 14.81
CA ALA A 99 -10.47 6.31 13.93
C ALA A 99 -11.96 6.00 14.16
N ARG A 100 -12.32 4.72 14.26
CA ARG A 100 -13.69 4.29 14.56
C ARG A 100 -14.17 4.78 15.92
N ALA A 101 -13.32 4.72 16.94
CA ALA A 101 -13.61 5.25 18.27
C ALA A 101 -13.85 6.76 18.23
N LEU A 102 -12.97 7.52 17.58
CA LEU A 102 -13.12 8.97 17.42
C LEU A 102 -14.44 9.34 16.74
N ARG A 103 -14.78 8.68 15.61
CA ARG A 103 -16.04 8.94 14.91
C ARG A 103 -17.25 8.67 15.82
N ARG A 104 -17.25 7.55 16.55
CA ARG A 104 -18.34 7.21 17.48
C ARG A 104 -18.52 8.24 18.59
N THR A 105 -17.42 8.68 19.20
CA THR A 105 -17.45 9.69 20.26
C THR A 105 -18.02 11.02 19.73
N LEU A 106 -17.56 11.49 18.57
CA LEU A 106 -18.08 12.70 17.94
C LEU A 106 -19.57 12.57 17.55
N LEU A 107 -19.98 11.40 17.04
CA LEU A 107 -21.39 11.13 16.71
C LEU A 107 -22.29 11.05 17.94
N ARG A 108 -21.74 10.79 19.14
CA ARG A 108 -22.46 10.87 20.41
C ARG A 108 -22.44 12.27 21.03
N SER A 109 -21.81 13.24 20.37
CA SER A 109 -21.59 14.59 20.91
C SER A 109 -20.78 14.60 22.21
N GLU A 110 -19.95 13.57 22.41
CA GLU A 110 -18.99 13.48 23.50
C GLU A 110 -17.67 14.13 23.08
N VAL A 111 -16.92 14.64 24.05
CA VAL A 111 -15.58 15.21 23.80
C VAL A 111 -14.57 14.06 23.70
N PRO A 112 -13.81 13.93 22.59
CA PRO A 112 -12.76 12.92 22.50
C PRO A 112 -11.67 13.11 23.54
N GLN A 113 -10.94 12.04 23.86
CA GLN A 113 -9.80 12.12 24.76
C GLN A 113 -8.78 13.12 24.21
N SER A 114 -8.53 14.19 24.96
CA SER A 114 -7.51 15.18 24.62
C SER A 114 -6.13 14.69 25.02
N LEU A 115 -5.12 15.10 24.26
CA LEU A 115 -3.72 14.95 24.60
C LEU A 115 -3.11 16.32 24.87
N GLU A 116 -2.20 16.36 25.84
CA GLU A 116 -1.30 17.49 26.02
C GLU A 116 -0.08 17.28 25.13
N GLN A 117 0.23 18.27 24.29
CA GLN A 117 1.46 18.32 23.53
C GLN A 117 2.08 19.70 23.64
N TRP A 118 3.41 19.74 23.74
CA TRP A 118 4.17 20.94 24.07
C TRP A 118 4.87 21.56 22.85
N ASN A 119 4.79 20.90 21.69
CA ASN A 119 5.51 21.35 20.49
C ASN A 119 4.85 22.56 19.84
N VAL A 120 3.52 22.66 19.93
CA VAL A 120 2.72 23.74 19.34
C VAL A 120 1.76 24.29 20.40
N PRO A 121 1.79 25.59 20.73
CA PRO A 121 0.83 26.15 21.67
C PRO A 121 -0.61 25.98 21.19
N ALA A 122 -1.50 25.53 22.08
CA ALA A 122 -2.93 25.48 21.83
C ALA A 122 -3.52 26.90 21.78
N ARG A 123 -4.39 27.16 20.81
CA ARG A 123 -5.20 28.38 20.75
C ARG A 123 -6.30 28.36 21.83
N PRO A 124 -6.95 29.51 22.12
CA PRO A 124 -8.08 29.53 23.05
C PRO A 124 -9.16 28.51 22.65
N ARG A 125 -9.54 27.64 23.59
CA ARG A 125 -10.50 26.53 23.39
C ARG A 125 -10.07 25.50 22.34
N GLU A 126 -8.79 25.42 22.02
CA GLU A 126 -8.22 24.37 21.18
C GLU A 126 -7.80 23.18 22.04
N LEU A 127 -8.23 21.99 21.63
CA LEU A 127 -7.85 20.72 22.22
C LEU A 127 -7.27 19.83 21.13
N PHE A 128 -6.11 19.23 21.39
CA PHE A 128 -5.51 18.24 20.51
C PHE A 128 -6.00 16.84 20.88
N PHE A 129 -6.28 16.01 19.89
CA PHE A 129 -6.82 14.67 20.07
C PHE A 129 -5.92 13.56 19.52
N ALA A 130 -5.03 13.89 18.57
CA ALA A 130 -4.05 12.95 18.05
C ALA A 130 -2.74 13.65 17.69
N ALA A 131 -1.61 12.94 17.91
CA ALA A 131 -0.28 13.32 17.48
C ALA A 131 0.36 12.08 16.84
N VAL A 132 0.28 11.98 15.51
CA VAL A 132 0.52 10.74 14.78
C VAL A 132 1.30 10.99 13.49
N PRO A 133 2.15 10.04 13.04
CA PRO A 133 2.87 10.19 11.78
C PRO A 133 1.93 9.99 10.60
N MET A 134 2.04 10.85 9.59
CA MET A 134 1.36 10.70 8.30
C MET A 134 2.29 11.14 7.17
N THR A 135 2.09 10.59 5.98
CA THR A 135 2.69 11.09 4.75
C THR A 135 2.02 12.40 4.37
N TYR A 136 2.82 13.43 4.15
CA TYR A 136 2.42 14.77 3.73
C TYR A 136 2.88 15.01 2.29
N ALA A 137 2.05 15.71 1.51
CA ALA A 137 2.41 16.27 0.22
C ALA A 137 1.58 17.52 -0.10
N ARG A 138 2.06 18.31 -1.07
CA ARG A 138 1.40 19.53 -1.56
C ARG A 138 1.27 19.51 -3.07
N TYR A 139 0.18 20.03 -3.61
CA TYR A 139 -0.04 20.10 -5.05
C TYR A 139 0.27 21.50 -5.59
N TYR A 140 1.38 21.65 -6.32
CA TYR A 140 1.73 22.93 -6.97
C TYR A 140 2.68 22.74 -8.16
N GLY A 141 2.60 23.69 -9.10
CA GLY A 141 3.61 23.90 -10.15
C GLY A 141 4.73 24.83 -9.68
N GLN A 142 5.87 24.84 -10.36
CA GLN A 142 6.98 25.77 -10.08
C GLN A 142 7.22 26.67 -11.30
N ASP A 143 7.40 27.97 -11.06
CA ASP A 143 7.93 28.88 -12.07
C ASP A 143 9.44 28.65 -12.22
N VAL A 144 9.82 27.84 -13.21
CA VAL A 144 11.22 27.61 -13.55
C VAL A 144 11.68 28.76 -14.45
N HIS A 145 12.34 29.77 -13.88
CA HIS A 145 13.04 30.78 -14.67
C HIS A 145 14.31 30.17 -15.29
N TYR A 146 14.33 30.04 -16.61
CA TYR A 146 15.48 29.51 -17.35
C TYR A 146 16.39 30.64 -17.84
N SER A 147 17.66 30.61 -17.44
CA SER A 147 18.72 31.33 -18.14
C SER A 147 19.19 30.47 -19.32
N THR A 148 18.96 30.95 -20.54
CA THR A 148 19.52 30.34 -21.75
C THR A 148 21.04 30.44 -21.70
N GLY A 149 21.73 29.31 -21.50
CA GLY A 149 23.17 29.21 -21.72
C GLY A 149 23.46 29.30 -23.21
N GLY A 150 23.76 30.50 -23.71
CA GLY A 150 24.24 30.71 -25.07
C GLY A 150 25.66 30.17 -25.22
N GLY A 151 25.80 28.94 -25.72
CA GLY A 151 27.11 28.42 -26.13
C GLY A 151 27.54 29.06 -27.45
N PHE A 152 28.64 29.81 -27.44
CA PHE A 152 29.28 30.25 -28.68
C PHE A 152 30.16 29.12 -29.23
N ALA A 153 29.87 28.68 -30.46
CA ALA A 153 30.67 27.70 -31.19
C ALA A 153 31.34 28.37 -32.40
N TYR A 154 32.65 28.20 -32.55
CA TYR A 154 33.45 28.72 -33.67
C TYR A 154 34.17 27.55 -34.36
N GLY A 155 34.05 27.43 -35.69
CA GLY A 155 34.70 26.36 -36.46
C GLY A 155 34.13 26.20 -37.87
N PRO A 156 34.58 25.16 -38.62
CA PRO A 156 34.08 24.86 -39.96
C PRO A 156 32.55 24.69 -39.97
N PRO A 157 31.83 25.08 -41.04
CA PRO A 157 30.36 25.16 -41.04
C PRO A 157 29.64 23.88 -40.61
N ALA A 158 30.15 22.72 -41.01
CA ALA A 158 29.57 21.43 -40.62
C ALA A 158 29.67 21.15 -39.10
N PHE A 159 30.74 21.61 -38.45
CA PHE A 159 30.93 21.49 -37.00
C PHE A 159 30.00 22.43 -36.23
N VAL A 160 29.82 23.66 -36.70
CA VAL A 160 28.89 24.64 -36.10
C VAL A 160 27.44 24.15 -36.19
N ILE A 161 27.03 23.59 -37.33
CA ILE A 161 25.69 22.98 -37.50
C ILE A 161 25.50 21.79 -36.56
N GLY A 162 26.52 20.92 -36.43
CA GLY A 162 26.49 19.80 -35.49
C GLY A 162 26.37 20.25 -34.03
N ALA A 163 27.13 21.26 -33.62
CA ALA A 163 27.11 21.81 -32.26
C ALA A 163 25.77 22.50 -31.92
N LEU A 164 25.19 23.25 -32.87
CA LEU A 164 23.87 23.87 -32.74
C LEU A 164 22.73 22.83 -32.69
N ALA A 165 22.85 21.72 -33.43
CA ALA A 165 21.88 20.62 -33.38
C ALA A 165 21.93 19.88 -32.03
N VAL A 166 23.13 19.60 -31.51
CA VAL A 166 23.31 18.95 -30.20
C VAL A 166 22.84 19.85 -29.05
N THR A 167 23.18 21.14 -29.07
CA THR A 167 22.67 22.11 -28.08
C THR A 167 21.17 22.34 -28.22
N GLY A 168 20.62 22.31 -29.43
CA GLY A 168 19.17 22.35 -29.69
C GLY A 168 18.42 21.15 -29.09
N ILE A 169 18.95 19.94 -29.24
CA ILE A 169 18.38 18.72 -28.64
C ILE A 169 18.51 18.77 -27.11
N ALA A 170 19.68 19.12 -26.56
CA ALA A 170 19.89 19.27 -25.13
C ALA A 170 18.98 20.34 -24.51
N ASN A 171 18.81 21.48 -25.18
CA ASN A 171 17.90 22.55 -24.76
C ASN A 171 16.43 22.11 -24.89
N SER A 172 16.07 21.28 -25.88
CA SER A 172 14.71 20.76 -26.03
C SER A 172 14.35 19.72 -24.96
N VAL A 173 15.29 18.84 -24.60
CA VAL A 173 15.14 17.86 -23.50
C VAL A 173 15.12 18.58 -22.15
N ALA A 174 16.01 19.56 -21.93
CA ALA A 174 15.99 20.40 -20.75
C ALA A 174 14.69 21.22 -20.66
N ARG A 175 14.17 21.75 -21.77
CA ARG A 175 12.88 22.46 -21.84
C ARG A 175 11.70 21.53 -21.61
N SER A 176 11.74 20.30 -22.10
CA SER A 176 10.70 19.28 -21.86
C SER A 176 10.70 18.83 -20.40
N ASN A 177 11.88 18.59 -19.83
CA ASN A 177 12.04 18.27 -18.41
C ASN A 177 11.68 19.46 -17.52
N ALA A 178 11.97 20.70 -17.95
CA ALA A 178 11.56 21.91 -17.25
C ALA A 178 10.04 22.15 -17.34
N ARG A 179 9.39 21.83 -18.47
CA ARG A 179 7.92 21.86 -18.59
C ARG A 179 7.25 20.77 -17.76
N ALA A 180 7.81 19.57 -17.73
CA ALA A 180 7.35 18.49 -16.85
C ALA A 180 7.61 18.82 -15.37
N ALA A 181 8.72 19.48 -15.05
CA ALA A 181 9.04 19.97 -13.71
C ALA A 181 8.26 21.24 -13.34
N ALA A 182 7.70 21.98 -14.28
CA ALA A 182 6.80 23.12 -14.05
C ALA A 182 5.34 22.69 -13.95
N ALA A 183 4.99 21.46 -14.40
CA ALA A 183 3.65 20.93 -14.29
C ALA A 183 3.22 20.78 -12.83
N GLU A 184 1.92 21.02 -12.61
CA GLU A 184 1.28 20.82 -11.31
C GLU A 184 1.28 19.34 -10.95
N GLN A 185 1.97 19.00 -9.87
CA GLN A 185 2.06 17.64 -9.36
C GLN A 185 2.18 17.63 -7.84
N TRP A 186 1.95 16.47 -7.23
CA TRP A 186 2.19 16.27 -5.81
C TRP A 186 3.68 16.28 -5.52
N ARG A 187 4.10 17.19 -4.64
CA ARG A 187 5.47 17.44 -4.23
C ARG A 187 5.59 17.39 -2.72
N GLU A 188 6.83 17.50 -2.23
CA GLU A 188 7.15 17.52 -0.80
C GLU A 188 6.75 16.24 -0.06
N TRP A 189 6.77 15.10 -0.75
CA TRP A 189 6.51 13.79 -0.17
C TRP A 189 7.46 13.52 1.00
N GLN A 190 6.92 13.52 2.21
CA GLN A 190 7.66 13.24 3.44
C GLN A 190 6.73 12.71 4.52
N THR A 191 7.27 11.98 5.48
CA THR A 191 6.51 11.62 6.69
C THR A 191 6.68 12.72 7.73
N GLY A 192 5.58 13.32 8.16
CA GLY A 192 5.54 14.38 9.16
C GLY A 192 4.71 13.98 10.38
N LEU A 193 5.01 14.60 11.52
CA LEU A 193 4.14 14.50 12.69
C LEU A 193 2.93 15.40 12.48
N VAL A 194 1.73 14.80 12.50
CA VAL A 194 0.46 15.51 12.37
C VAL A 194 -0.23 15.58 13.71
N LEU A 195 -0.54 16.79 14.13
CA LEU A 195 -1.40 17.09 15.27
C LEU A 195 -2.81 17.37 14.75
N VAL A 196 -3.79 16.67 15.31
CA VAL A 196 -5.21 16.83 14.97
C VAL A 196 -5.90 17.51 16.15
N SER A 197 -6.47 18.69 15.95
CA SER A 197 -7.23 19.43 16.97
C SER A 197 -8.69 19.63 16.56
N ASN A 198 -9.50 20.22 17.44
CA ASN A 198 -10.87 20.65 17.11
C ASN A 198 -10.93 21.89 16.21
N GLN A 199 -9.81 22.56 15.92
CA GLN A 199 -9.79 23.82 15.16
C GLN A 199 -8.96 23.75 13.88
N ARG A 200 -7.90 22.93 13.84
CA ARG A 200 -6.96 22.86 12.72
C ARG A 200 -6.20 21.54 12.68
N LEU A 201 -5.53 21.32 11.56
CA LEU A 201 -4.45 20.35 11.46
C LEU A 201 -3.12 21.09 11.57
N VAL A 202 -2.17 20.56 12.33
CA VAL A 202 -0.81 21.10 12.39
C VAL A 202 0.16 20.01 11.97
N VAL A 203 1.02 20.30 11.00
CA VAL A 203 1.94 19.32 10.42
C VAL A 203 3.37 19.81 10.60
N ASN A 204 4.24 18.97 11.16
CA ASN A 204 5.67 19.20 11.06
C ASN A 204 6.17 18.67 9.71
N ALA A 205 6.52 19.59 8.81
CA ALA A 205 7.00 19.28 7.46
C ALA A 205 8.30 20.06 7.23
N GLY A 206 9.37 19.37 6.81
CA GLY A 206 10.68 20.00 6.59
C GLY A 206 11.25 20.70 7.83
N GLY A 207 10.90 20.26 9.04
CA GLY A 207 11.30 20.89 10.30
C GLY A 207 10.50 22.15 10.67
N GLN A 208 9.47 22.51 9.89
CA GLN A 208 8.61 23.66 10.15
C GLN A 208 7.20 23.21 10.53
N TRP A 209 6.57 23.91 11.47
CA TRP A 209 5.18 23.68 11.84
C TRP A 209 4.23 24.47 10.93
N LEU A 210 3.54 23.74 10.05
CA LEU A 210 2.53 24.29 9.15
C LEU A 210 1.15 24.12 9.76
N THR A 211 0.31 25.14 9.66
CA THR A 211 -1.05 25.14 10.20
C THR A 211 -2.07 25.17 9.06
N PHE A 212 -3.08 24.31 9.14
CA PHE A 212 -4.19 24.21 8.21
C PHE A 212 -5.51 24.32 8.96
N ASP A 213 -6.05 25.53 8.99
CA ASP A 213 -7.29 25.85 9.68
C ASP A 213 -8.50 25.24 8.95
N PHE A 214 -9.41 24.59 9.70
CA PHE A 214 -10.60 23.99 9.09
C PHE A 214 -11.48 25.04 8.40
N GLY A 215 -11.58 26.24 8.99
CA GLY A 215 -12.33 27.35 8.41
C GLY A 215 -11.73 27.95 7.13
N ALA A 216 -10.47 27.63 6.80
CA ALA A 216 -9.82 28.08 5.56
C ALA A 216 -9.97 27.04 4.41
N MET A 217 -10.52 25.86 4.69
CA MET A 217 -10.69 24.81 3.70
C MET A 217 -11.91 25.09 2.82
N THR A 218 -11.70 25.10 1.51
CA THR A 218 -12.76 25.34 0.51
C THR A 218 -13.40 24.04 0.02
N ALA A 219 -12.62 22.97 -0.04
CA ALA A 219 -13.08 21.62 -0.36
C ALA A 219 -12.26 20.58 0.40
N ILE A 220 -12.91 19.47 0.77
CA ILE A 220 -12.27 18.35 1.43
C ILE A 220 -12.68 17.05 0.75
N TYR A 221 -11.73 16.12 0.63
CA TYR A 221 -11.91 14.80 0.04
C TYR A 221 -11.36 13.75 1.01
N PRO A 222 -12.16 13.38 2.02
CA PRO A 222 -11.78 12.34 2.96
C PRO A 222 -12.01 10.98 2.32
N GLU A 223 -10.93 10.25 2.05
CA GLU A 223 -10.94 8.90 1.47
C GLU A 223 -10.41 7.89 2.48
N VAL A 224 -11.26 7.51 3.43
CA VAL A 224 -10.85 6.70 4.59
C VAL A 224 -10.42 5.29 4.20
N SER A 225 -11.10 4.64 3.25
CA SER A 225 -10.69 3.33 2.75
C SER A 225 -9.34 3.36 2.05
N ALA A 226 -9.01 4.45 1.37
CA ALA A 226 -7.70 4.70 0.77
C ALA A 226 -6.71 5.36 1.74
N GLN A 227 -7.09 5.51 3.01
CA GLN A 227 -6.28 6.12 4.06
C GLN A 227 -5.68 7.46 3.66
N THR A 228 -6.49 8.30 3.01
CA THR A 228 -6.06 9.58 2.43
C THR A 228 -7.05 10.69 2.79
N LEU A 229 -6.53 11.90 3.00
CA LEU A 229 -7.29 13.13 3.11
C LEU A 229 -6.66 14.16 2.18
N VAL A 230 -7.47 14.76 1.30
CA VAL A 230 -7.06 15.93 0.52
C VAL A 230 -7.89 17.14 0.95
N CYS A 231 -7.23 18.26 1.21
CA CYS A 231 -7.87 19.54 1.51
C CYS A 231 -7.42 20.60 0.52
N GLN A 232 -8.37 21.38 0.01
CA GLN A 232 -8.13 22.53 -0.85
C GLN A 232 -8.36 23.83 -0.07
N PHE A 233 -7.67 24.88 -0.50
CA PHE A 233 -7.71 26.21 0.11
C PHE A 233 -7.82 27.24 -1.01
N GLU A 234 -8.35 28.42 -0.70
CA GLU A 234 -8.46 29.51 -1.67
C GLU A 234 -7.08 30.10 -2.02
N SER A 235 -6.24 30.32 -1.00
CA SER A 235 -4.98 31.08 -1.10
C SER A 235 -3.73 30.23 -0.88
N ALA A 236 -3.86 28.90 -0.88
CA ALA A 236 -2.73 27.99 -0.65
C ALA A 236 -2.87 26.72 -1.49
N ALA A 237 -1.72 26.09 -1.77
CA ALA A 237 -1.67 24.78 -2.42
C ALA A 237 -2.55 23.74 -1.68
N PRO A 238 -3.16 22.77 -2.37
CA PRO A 238 -3.82 21.65 -1.72
C PRO A 238 -2.89 20.85 -0.80
N LEU A 239 -3.44 20.36 0.31
CA LEU A 239 -2.79 19.45 1.27
C LEU A 239 -3.20 18.02 0.97
N LEU A 240 -2.25 17.10 0.95
CA LEU A 240 -2.50 15.65 1.04
C LEU A 240 -1.91 15.12 2.33
N LEU A 241 -2.72 14.35 3.07
CA LEU A 241 -2.30 13.51 4.17
C LEU A 241 -2.65 12.06 3.87
N GLN A 242 -1.69 11.16 4.00
CA GLN A 242 -1.86 9.74 3.70
C GLN A 242 -1.26 8.85 4.79
N GLY A 243 -1.83 7.67 4.97
CA GLY A 243 -1.29 6.60 5.82
C GLY A 243 -2.29 6.14 6.88
N PRO A 244 -1.91 5.14 7.70
CA PRO A 244 -2.85 4.45 8.59
C PRO A 244 -3.66 5.35 9.52
N HIS A 245 -3.09 6.50 9.91
CA HIS A 245 -3.73 7.45 10.81
C HIS A 245 -4.50 8.58 10.10
N ALA A 246 -4.39 8.72 8.78
CA ALA A 246 -5.11 9.75 8.01
C ALA A 246 -6.64 9.77 8.24
N PRO A 247 -7.31 8.63 8.51
CA PRO A 247 -8.73 8.65 8.89
C PRO A 247 -9.04 9.53 10.11
N LEU A 248 -8.13 9.69 11.08
CA LEU A 248 -8.32 10.60 12.22
C LEU A 248 -8.46 12.05 11.78
N ALA A 249 -7.56 12.50 10.90
CA ALA A 249 -7.60 13.84 10.31
C ALA A 249 -8.86 14.01 9.45
N ALA A 250 -9.21 13.00 8.64
CA ALA A 250 -10.39 13.02 7.78
C ALA A 250 -11.70 13.20 8.59
N ILE A 251 -11.86 12.43 9.66
CA ILE A 251 -13.01 12.52 10.57
C ILE A 251 -13.10 13.91 11.19
N MET A 252 -12.02 14.41 11.79
CA MET A 252 -12.03 15.69 12.47
C MET A 252 -12.28 16.85 11.50
N THR A 253 -11.67 16.80 10.33
CA THR A 253 -11.87 17.79 9.27
C THR A 253 -13.32 17.80 8.79
N THR A 254 -13.91 16.62 8.54
CA THR A 254 -15.31 16.50 8.13
C THR A 254 -16.26 16.99 9.21
N PHE A 255 -15.99 16.66 10.47
CA PHE A 255 -16.79 17.13 11.60
C PHE A 255 -16.70 18.65 11.78
N ALA A 256 -15.52 19.24 11.64
CA ALA A 256 -15.33 20.68 11.79
C ALA A 256 -15.93 21.51 10.64
N THR A 257 -15.96 20.96 9.42
CA THR A 257 -16.46 21.65 8.21
C THR A 257 -17.96 21.43 7.98
N TYR A 258 -18.47 20.22 8.20
CA TYR A 258 -19.87 19.85 7.91
C TYR A 258 -20.68 19.46 9.15
N GLY A 259 -20.08 19.55 10.35
CA GLY A 259 -20.74 19.21 11.59
C GLY A 259 -21.01 17.71 11.75
N ARG A 260 -21.85 17.39 12.75
CA ARG A 260 -22.25 16.01 13.07
C ARG A 260 -22.99 15.33 11.93
N ASP A 261 -23.87 16.06 11.24
CA ASP A 261 -24.69 15.50 10.15
C ASP A 261 -23.87 15.16 8.92
N GLY A 262 -22.84 15.96 8.62
CA GLY A 262 -21.86 15.64 7.60
C GLY A 262 -21.07 14.39 7.96
N LEU A 263 -20.56 14.33 9.19
CA LEU A 263 -19.81 13.17 9.69
C LEU A 263 -20.63 11.86 9.64
N ALA A 264 -21.93 11.93 9.94
CA ALA A 264 -22.83 10.78 9.94
C ALA A 264 -23.12 10.24 8.53
N ARG A 265 -23.25 11.13 7.54
CA ARG A 265 -23.74 10.80 6.20
C ARG A 265 -22.66 10.72 5.12
N HIS A 266 -21.44 11.20 5.40
CA HIS A 266 -20.38 11.25 4.40
C HIS A 266 -20.04 9.83 3.88
N PRO A 267 -20.17 9.55 2.56
CA PRO A 267 -20.06 8.19 2.01
C PRO A 267 -18.77 7.45 2.40
N SER A 268 -17.61 8.14 2.31
CA SER A 268 -16.32 7.51 2.65
C SER A 268 -16.20 7.17 4.14
N LEU A 269 -16.90 7.89 5.03
CA LEU A 269 -16.83 7.67 6.48
C LEU A 269 -17.74 6.53 6.95
N LEU A 270 -18.69 6.08 6.13
CA LEU A 270 -19.52 4.90 6.41
C LEU A 270 -18.69 3.61 6.46
N ALA A 271 -17.51 3.59 5.83
CA ALA A 271 -16.57 2.48 5.93
C ALA A 271 -16.10 2.21 7.38
N LEU A 272 -16.27 3.17 8.30
CA LEU A 272 -15.87 3.07 9.71
C LEU A 272 -16.99 2.58 10.66
N ASP A 273 -18.18 2.24 10.15
CA ASP A 273 -19.31 1.79 10.99
C ASP A 273 -19.02 0.48 11.77
#